data_AF-I1BGU2-F1
#
_entry.id   AF-I1BGU2-F1
#
_cell.length_a   1.000
_cell.length_b   1.000
_cell.length_c   1.000
_cell.angle_alpha   90.00
_cell.angle_beta   90.00
_cell.angle_gamma   90.00
#
_symmetry.space_group_name_H-M   'P 1'
#
loop_
_entity.id
_entity.type
_entity.pdbx_description
1 polymer ?
#
loop_
_entity_poly.entity_id
_entity_poly.type
_entity_poly.pdbx_seq_one_letter_code
_entity_poly.pdbx_strand_id
1 'polypeptide(L)'
;MMGQSAASNESEVDPNEPIYCYCNQVSFGDMIACDGENCEKEWFHYACVGLVEPPVGKWYCDYCKSEQYQDSSNSSSSSSEED
;
A
#
# COMPACT_ATOMS: atom_id res chain seq x y z
N MET A 1 -34.20 -1.03 35.15
CA MET A 1 -33.74 -2.44 35.33
C MET A 1 -34.58 -3.28 34.38
N MET A 2 -34.11 -4.06 33.42
CA MET A 2 -32.81 -4.50 32.90
C MET A 2 -32.80 -4.09 31.40
N GLY A 3 -31.72 -3.61 30.79
CA GLY A 3 -30.49 -4.35 30.60
C GLY A 3 -30.65 -5.31 29.42
N GLN A 4 -30.13 -4.94 28.24
CA GLN A 4 -29.59 -5.87 27.25
C GLN A 4 -28.81 -5.07 26.19
N SER A 5 -27.56 -4.83 26.55
CA SER A 5 -26.47 -4.53 25.65
C SER A 5 -26.37 -5.62 24.59
N ALA A 6 -26.54 -5.26 23.31
CA ALA A 6 -26.02 -6.05 22.21
C ALA A 6 -24.64 -5.47 21.87
N ALA A 7 -23.63 -5.93 22.59
CA ALA A 7 -22.25 -5.84 22.12
C ALA A 7 -22.06 -6.94 21.06
N SER A 8 -22.57 -6.70 19.86
CA SER A 8 -22.13 -7.43 18.69
C SER A 8 -20.91 -6.69 18.18
N ASN A 9 -19.75 -7.13 18.64
CA ASN A 9 -18.43 -6.73 18.13
C ASN A 9 -18.25 -7.38 16.75
N GLU A 10 -19.11 -7.03 15.80
CA GLU A 10 -18.85 -7.20 14.38
C GLU A 10 -17.88 -6.08 14.06
N SER A 11 -16.61 -6.42 13.88
CA SER A 11 -15.59 -5.51 13.37
C SER A 11 -15.99 -5.08 11.97
N GLU A 12 -16.87 -4.08 11.92
CA GLU A 12 -17.13 -3.26 10.76
C GLU A 12 -15.78 -2.63 10.44
N VAL A 13 -15.06 -3.23 9.49
CA VAL A 13 -13.96 -2.53 8.83
C VAL A 13 -14.63 -1.32 8.21
N ASP A 14 -14.52 -0.18 8.86
CA ASP A 14 -15.13 1.07 8.44
C ASP A 14 -14.75 1.28 6.97
N PRO A 15 -15.70 1.35 6.03
CA PRO A 15 -15.40 1.57 4.61
C PRO A 15 -14.76 2.95 4.34
N ASN A 16 -14.59 3.75 5.40
CA ASN A 16 -13.91 5.04 5.39
C ASN A 16 -12.42 4.93 5.78
N GLU A 17 -11.91 3.75 6.14
CA GLU A 17 -10.48 3.61 6.46
C GLU A 17 -9.64 3.72 5.19
N PRO A 18 -8.62 4.59 5.18
CA PRO A 18 -7.75 4.75 4.03
C PRO A 18 -6.98 3.45 3.78
N ILE A 19 -7.03 3.02 2.53
CA ILE A 19 -6.49 1.75 2.09
C ILE A 19 -5.07 1.95 1.56
N TYR A 20 -4.11 1.23 2.14
CA TYR A 20 -2.68 1.33 1.82
C TYR A 20 -2.17 0.05 1.15
N CYS A 21 -0.91 0.09 0.70
CA CYS A 21 -0.24 -1.01 -0.01
C CYS A 21 -0.95 -1.39 -1.34
N TYR A 22 -0.31 -2.27 -2.11
CA TYR A 22 -0.89 -2.85 -3.32
C TYR A 22 -1.92 -3.95 -3.02
N CYS A 23 -2.04 -4.38 -1.76
CA CYS A 23 -3.04 -5.37 -1.33
C CYS A 23 -4.43 -4.75 -1.13
N ASN A 24 -4.54 -3.42 -1.23
CA ASN A 24 -5.77 -2.68 -0.97
C ASN A 24 -6.39 -3.09 0.37
N GLN A 25 -5.59 -3.11 1.44
CA GLN A 25 -6.06 -3.35 2.82
C GLN A 25 -5.79 -2.14 3.71
N VAL A 26 -6.50 -2.09 4.84
CA VAL A 26 -6.29 -1.06 5.88
C VAL A 26 -4.89 -1.10 6.47
N SER A 27 -4.46 -0.03 7.13
CA SER A 27 -3.23 -0.05 7.92
C SER A 27 -3.37 -1.01 9.09
N PHE A 28 -2.63 -2.12 9.08
CA PHE A 28 -2.61 -3.05 10.21
C PHE A 28 -1.16 -3.44 10.54
N GLY A 29 -0.83 -3.45 11.83
CA GLY A 29 0.51 -3.81 12.31
C GLY A 29 1.60 -2.82 11.87
N ASP A 30 2.75 -3.36 11.46
CA ASP A 30 3.93 -2.58 11.07
C ASP A 30 3.89 -2.16 9.60
N MET A 31 4.07 -0.86 9.38
CA MET A 31 4.07 -0.23 8.05
C MET A 31 5.38 0.51 7.79
N ILE A 32 5.77 0.56 6.53
CA ILE A 32 6.96 1.27 6.07
C ILE A 32 6.61 2.29 5.00
N ALA A 33 7.26 3.45 5.08
CA ALA A 33 7.20 4.49 4.06
C ALA A 33 8.26 4.25 2.97
N CYS A 34 7.86 4.32 1.70
CA CYS A 34 8.72 4.31 0.54
C CYS A 34 9.30 5.71 0.33
N ASP A 35 10.62 5.81 0.23
CA ASP A 35 11.34 7.06 -0.06
C ASP A 35 11.36 7.38 -1.57
N GLY A 36 10.58 6.64 -2.37
CA GLY A 36 10.51 6.82 -3.82
C GLY A 36 9.66 8.04 -4.17
N GLU A 37 10.26 9.02 -4.84
CA GLU A 37 9.61 10.29 -5.21
C GLU A 37 8.39 10.12 -6.14
N ASN A 38 8.30 8.99 -6.85
CA ASN A 38 7.18 8.64 -7.73
C ASN A 38 6.26 7.55 -7.13
N CYS A 39 6.30 7.32 -5.82
CA CYS A 39 5.48 6.30 -5.19
C CYS A 39 4.10 6.86 -4.80
N GLU A 40 3.02 6.48 -5.50
CA GLU A 40 1.66 7.00 -5.18
C GLU A 40 1.12 6.51 -3.84
N LYS A 41 1.54 5.32 -3.40
CA LYS A 41 1.03 4.69 -2.17
C LYS A 41 1.77 5.18 -0.94
N GLU A 42 3.09 5.40 -1.07
CA GLU A 42 4.07 5.68 -0.02
C GLU A 42 4.11 4.68 1.15
N TRP A 43 3.02 4.00 1.52
CA TRP A 43 2.92 3.14 2.69
C TRP A 43 2.65 1.69 2.31
N PHE A 44 3.43 0.78 2.89
CA PHE A 44 3.36 -0.66 2.63
C PHE A 44 3.46 -1.46 3.92
N HIS A 45 2.78 -2.62 3.97
CA HIS A 45 2.89 -3.53 5.11
C HIS A 45 4.15 -4.36 5.04
N TYR A 46 4.77 -4.60 6.20
CA TYR A 46 5.98 -5.41 6.31
C TYR A 46 5.79 -6.81 5.69
N ALA A 47 4.67 -7.47 6.01
CA ALA A 47 4.33 -8.78 5.46
C ALA A 47 4.17 -8.78 3.94
N CYS A 48 3.65 -7.70 3.34
CA CYS A 48 3.51 -7.57 1.90
C CYS A 48 4.86 -7.39 1.21
N VAL A 49 5.80 -6.68 1.83
CA VAL A 49 7.12 -6.43 1.25
C VAL A 49 8.19 -7.41 1.72
N GLY A 50 7.81 -8.40 2.54
CA GLY A 50 8.73 -9.38 3.11
C GLY A 50 9.72 -8.80 4.13
N LEU A 51 9.37 -7.67 4.75
CA LEU A 51 10.14 -7.11 5.87
C LEU A 51 9.70 -7.78 7.18
N VAL A 52 10.66 -7.97 8.06
CA VAL A 52 10.42 -8.45 9.44
C VAL A 52 10.79 -7.37 10.45
N GLU A 53 11.75 -6.51 10.10
CA GLU A 53 12.25 -5.44 10.95
C GLU A 53 12.37 -4.13 10.16
N PRO A 54 12.28 -2.96 10.84
CA PRO A 54 12.49 -1.67 10.20
C PRO A 54 13.90 -1.57 9.62
N PRO A 55 14.04 -1.30 8.31
CA PRO A 55 15.35 -1.10 7.71
C PRO A 55 15.97 0.20 8.23
N VAL A 56 17.29 0.18 8.41
CA VAL A 56 18.04 1.36 8.85
C VAL A 56 18.29 2.25 7.64
N GLY A 57 17.59 3.39 7.55
CA GLY A 57 17.77 4.39 6.51
C GLY A 57 16.61 4.43 5.51
N LYS A 58 16.94 4.65 4.23
CA LYS A 58 15.94 4.79 3.16
C LYS A 58 15.50 3.42 2.66
N TRP A 59 14.20 3.24 2.52
CA TRP A 59 13.62 2.03 1.96
C TRP A 59 12.79 2.35 0.71
N TYR A 60 12.86 1.46 -0.27
CA TYR A 60 12.18 1.60 -1.55
C TYR A 60 11.34 0.35 -1.82
N CYS A 61 10.10 0.55 -2.26
CA CYS A 61 9.20 -0.53 -2.64
C CYS A 61 9.65 -1.21 -3.94
N ASP A 62 9.09 -2.39 -4.22
CA ASP A 62 9.50 -3.19 -5.38
C ASP A 62 9.28 -2.47 -6.71
N TYR A 63 8.20 -1.69 -6.80
CA TYR A 63 7.89 -0.84 -7.95
C TYR A 63 8.97 0.22 -8.18
N CYS A 64 9.33 0.99 -7.15
CA CYS A 64 10.38 2.01 -7.26
C CYS A 64 11.77 1.40 -7.53
N LYS A 65 12.04 0.19 -7.03
CA LYS A 65 13.26 -0.55 -7.35
C LYS A 65 13.26 -1.07 -8.79
N SER A 66 12.12 -1.52 -9.32
CA SER A 66 12.01 -2.06 -10.69
C SER A 66 12.07 -0.98 -11.77
N GLU A 67 11.51 0.20 -11.51
CA GLU A 67 11.53 1.34 -12.44
C GLU A 67 12.97 1.73 -12.84
N GLN A 68 13.95 1.63 -11.93
CA GLN A 68 15.36 1.94 -12.24
C GLN A 68 15.99 1.01 -13.29
N TYR A 69 15.39 -0.15 -13.55
CA TYR A 69 15.90 -1.15 -14.49
C TYR A 69 15.12 -1.19 -15.83
N GLN A 70 14.03 -0.43 -15.98
CA GLN A 70 13.10 -0.52 -17.11
C GLN A 70 13.37 0.47 -18.26
N ASP A 71 14.46 1.23 -18.24
CA ASP A 71 14.79 2.21 -19.30
C ASP A 71 15.21 1.58 -20.65
N SER A 72 15.39 0.25 -20.72
CA SER A 72 16.00 -0.42 -21.90
C SER A 72 15.12 -1.42 -22.63
N SER A 73 13.83 -1.55 -22.31
CA SER A 73 12.94 -2.49 -23.03
C SER A 73 11.56 -1.89 -23.28
N ASN A 74 11.58 -0.84 -24.09
CA ASN A 74 10.61 -0.55 -25.14
C ASN A 74 9.14 -1.04 -24.95
N SER A 75 8.25 -0.04 -24.92
CA SER A 75 6.91 -0.02 -25.51
C SER A 75 5.79 -0.79 -24.80
N SER A 76 4.54 -0.32 -24.74
CA SER A 76 3.87 0.90 -25.17
C SER A 76 2.37 0.70 -24.88
N SER A 77 1.62 1.81 -24.90
CA SER A 77 0.18 1.93 -25.21
C SER A 77 -0.74 2.11 -24.01
N SER A 78 -1.60 3.13 -23.96
CA SER A 78 -2.29 3.73 -25.12
C SER A 78 -2.13 5.24 -25.27
N SER A 79 -1.66 5.62 -26.46
CA SER A 79 -2.27 6.68 -27.25
C SER A 79 -3.64 6.22 -27.77
N SER A 80 -4.63 7.11 -27.76
CA SER A 80 -5.64 7.26 -28.83
C SER A 80 -6.58 8.45 -28.50
N GLU A 81 -6.42 9.63 -29.14
CA GLU A 81 -6.96 10.02 -30.47
C GLU A 81 -8.44 10.48 -30.29
N GLU A 82 -8.96 11.67 -30.65
CA GLU A 82 -8.70 12.66 -31.73
C GLU A 82 -9.31 14.06 -31.39
N ASP A 83 -8.90 15.11 -32.12
CA ASP A 83 -9.46 16.48 -32.31
C ASP A 83 -10.08 17.30 -31.14
#